data_AF-A0A316VW85-F1
#
_entry.id   AF-A0A316VW85-F1
#
_cell.length_a   1.000
_cell.length_b   1.000
_cell.length_c   1.000
_cell.angle_alpha   90.00
_cell.angle_beta   90.00
_cell.angle_gamma   90.00
#
_symmetry.space_group_name_H-M   'P 1'
#
loop_
_entity.id
_entity.type
_entity.pdbx_description
1 polymer ?
#
loop_
_entity_poly.entity_id
_entity_poly.type
_entity_poly.pdbx_seq_one_letter_code
_entity_poly.pdbx_strand_id
1 'polypeptide(L)'
;MSYIILFELPTHSSGTGTGPLFSPNTWTTRLTLLHMNLPFRVVELDGPSLRHEYFTRVFGKRPLVPMIEAPDDQTCAALQEQALAASSSASQGHENGNLHSPFVPERSASEASISDLRAGANWAHLLKRGLGNSESRWSWHFELLAPAIAANMDPRVRTFFKSDEKNGKGGWQKLLALDRGELLARTRRSLRPISHHFSNPVPFSDDSAPPLFLQSPTRPGLSDAVIFGRYAMSAATDSALSKAIWAEDPKVAREWFAANRRPKDAELPFVEGEWDGDIALPGLQGWIDRVSAVAFQPPGAL
;
A
#
# COMPACT_ATOMS: atom_id res chain seq x y z
N MET A 1 -28.42 10.92 0.95
CA MET A 1 -27.48 9.79 0.97
C MET A 1 -26.34 10.15 1.90
N SER A 2 -26.20 9.41 3.00
CA SER A 2 -25.10 9.56 3.94
C SER A 2 -23.85 8.90 3.36
N TYR A 3 -22.69 9.52 3.51
CA TYR A 3 -21.41 9.03 2.98
C TYR A 3 -20.33 9.08 4.06
N ILE A 4 -19.38 8.14 3.97
CA ILE A 4 -18.18 8.12 4.79
C ILE A 4 -17.21 9.20 4.29
N ILE A 5 -16.55 9.92 5.19
CA ILE A 5 -15.43 10.82 4.84
C ILE A 5 -14.13 10.07 5.08
N LEU A 6 -13.37 9.84 4.02
CA LEU A 6 -12.03 9.26 4.07
C LEU A 6 -11.00 10.40 3.92
N PHE A 7 -10.23 10.65 4.97
CA PHE A 7 -9.14 11.61 4.95
C PHE A 7 -7.85 10.97 4.42
N GLU A 8 -7.29 11.55 3.36
CA GLU A 8 -6.16 11.02 2.61
C GLU A 8 -5.01 12.04 2.51
N LEU A 9 -3.77 11.56 2.33
CA LEU A 9 -2.59 12.40 2.05
C LEU A 9 -2.24 12.30 0.55
N PRO A 10 -2.50 13.32 -0.28
CA PRO A 10 -2.01 13.35 -1.65
C PRO A 10 -0.50 13.65 -1.66
N THR A 11 0.19 13.28 -2.76
CA THR A 11 1.61 13.65 -2.95
C THR A 11 1.81 15.16 -3.05
N HIS A 12 0.86 15.86 -3.67
CA HIS A 12 0.80 17.31 -3.80
C HIS A 12 -0.68 17.75 -3.75
N SER A 13 -0.99 18.83 -3.02
CA SER A 13 -2.32 19.43 -3.07
C SER A 13 -2.47 20.14 -4.40
N SER A 14 -3.29 19.60 -5.31
CA SER A 14 -3.56 20.22 -6.61
C SER A 14 -4.53 21.39 -6.52
N GLY A 15 -5.00 21.75 -5.31
CA GLY A 15 -6.10 22.69 -5.10
C GLY A 15 -7.46 22.22 -5.66
N THR A 16 -7.48 21.07 -6.34
CA THR A 16 -8.65 20.47 -7.01
C THR A 16 -9.06 19.13 -6.40
N GLY A 17 -8.33 18.62 -5.39
CA GLY A 17 -8.69 17.38 -4.68
C GLY A 17 -8.41 16.10 -5.48
N THR A 18 -7.38 16.10 -6.33
CA THR A 18 -7.10 15.01 -7.30
C THR A 18 -5.63 14.58 -7.35
N GLY A 19 -4.83 14.91 -6.33
CA GLY A 19 -3.43 14.54 -6.32
C GLY A 19 -3.25 13.02 -6.24
N PRO A 20 -2.24 12.41 -6.90
CA PRO A 20 -2.04 10.97 -6.83
C PRO A 20 -1.71 10.59 -5.38
N LEU A 21 -2.49 9.65 -4.86
CA LEU A 21 -2.39 9.12 -3.51
C LEU A 21 -1.16 8.22 -3.40
N PHE A 22 -0.26 8.56 -2.47
CA PHE A 22 0.96 7.76 -2.28
C PHE A 22 0.95 6.90 -1.02
N SER A 23 0.08 7.16 -0.05
CA SER A 23 0.09 6.41 1.21
C SER A 23 -0.43 4.98 1.00
N PRO A 24 0.37 3.92 1.23
CA PRO A 24 -0.09 2.55 1.09
C PRO A 24 -1.23 2.19 2.05
N ASN A 25 -1.20 2.76 3.25
CA ASN A 25 -2.25 2.54 4.25
C ASN A 25 -3.57 3.15 3.77
N THR A 26 -3.50 4.33 3.13
CA THR A 26 -4.67 4.99 2.56
C THR A 26 -5.30 4.16 1.45
N TRP A 27 -4.50 3.61 0.54
CA TRP A 27 -4.97 2.66 -0.47
C TRP A 27 -5.62 1.41 0.13
N THR A 28 -5.06 0.91 1.24
CA THR A 28 -5.64 -0.26 1.94
C THR A 28 -7.06 0.03 2.43
N THR A 29 -7.28 1.18 3.08
CA THR A 29 -8.61 1.60 3.51
C THR A 29 -9.54 1.83 2.32
N ARG A 30 -9.08 2.55 1.29
CA ARG A 30 -9.88 2.84 0.10
C ARG A 30 -10.41 1.56 -0.56
N LEU A 31 -9.53 0.58 -0.78
CA LEU A 31 -9.92 -0.71 -1.37
C LEU A 31 -10.87 -1.49 -0.46
N THR A 32 -10.71 -1.39 0.86
CA THR A 32 -11.64 -2.03 1.81
C THR A 32 -13.04 -1.41 1.70
N LEU A 33 -13.14 -0.07 1.65
CA LEU A 33 -14.42 0.63 1.47
C LEU A 33 -15.09 0.28 0.13
N LEU A 34 -14.31 0.23 -0.96
CA LEU A 34 -14.80 -0.17 -2.28
C LEU A 34 -15.32 -1.62 -2.29
N HIS A 35 -14.58 -2.56 -1.69
CA HIS A 35 -15.02 -3.96 -1.60
C HIS A 35 -16.32 -4.13 -0.81
N MET A 36 -16.47 -3.36 0.26
CA MET A 36 -17.68 -3.36 1.08
C MET A 36 -18.86 -2.61 0.42
N ASN A 37 -18.67 -2.08 -0.79
CA ASN A 37 -19.62 -1.23 -1.51
C ASN A 37 -20.13 -0.06 -0.65
N LEU A 38 -19.23 0.55 0.14
CA LEU A 38 -19.60 1.66 1.02
C LEU A 38 -19.45 2.99 0.28
N PRO A 39 -20.47 3.87 0.33
CA PRO A 39 -20.34 5.20 -0.26
C PRO A 39 -19.38 6.05 0.59
N PHE A 40 -18.30 6.55 -0.03
CA PHE A 40 -17.38 7.46 0.63
C PHE A 40 -16.96 8.63 -0.27
N ARG A 41 -16.51 9.71 0.37
CA ARG A 41 -15.86 10.85 -0.25
C ARG A 41 -14.46 11.01 0.32
N VAL A 42 -13.54 11.41 -0.54
CA VAL A 42 -12.16 11.69 -0.15
C VAL A 42 -12.04 13.15 0.24
N VAL A 43 -11.39 13.40 1.37
CA VAL A 43 -10.91 14.72 1.76
C VAL A 43 -9.39 14.66 1.84
N GLU A 44 -8.74 15.39 0.95
CA GLU A 44 -7.29 15.51 0.96
C GLU A 44 -6.85 16.45 2.09
N LEU A 45 -5.92 15.98 2.91
CA LEU A 45 -5.27 16.79 3.94
C LEU A 45 -3.83 17.06 3.53
N ASP A 46 -3.34 18.26 3.84
CA ASP A 46 -1.90 18.49 3.85
C ASP A 46 -1.31 18.11 5.23
N GLY A 47 0.02 17.90 5.27
CA GLY A 47 0.72 17.56 6.52
C GLY A 47 0.45 18.53 7.67
N PRO A 48 0.43 19.87 7.46
CA PRO A 48 0.04 20.84 8.47
C PRO A 48 -1.40 20.69 8.98
N SER A 49 -2.36 20.37 8.11
CA SER A 49 -3.79 20.23 8.45
C SER A 49 -4.04 19.13 9.47
N LEU A 50 -3.19 18.10 9.51
CA LEU A 50 -3.25 17.06 10.55
C LEU A 50 -3.05 17.61 11.97
N ARG A 51 -2.42 18.78 12.13
CA ARG A 51 -2.22 19.42 13.44
C ARG A 51 -3.41 20.27 13.87
N HIS A 52 -4.46 20.39 13.06
CA HIS A 52 -5.66 21.13 13.42
C HIS A 52 -6.32 20.51 14.67
N GLU A 53 -6.82 21.34 15.57
CA GLU A 53 -7.38 20.92 16.86
C GLU A 53 -8.52 19.92 16.69
N TYR A 54 -9.34 20.09 15.64
CA TYR A 54 -10.39 19.14 15.26
C TYR A 54 -9.88 17.70 15.18
N PHE A 55 -8.81 17.43 14.42
CA PHE A 55 -8.30 16.07 14.25
C PHE A 55 -7.70 15.52 15.54
N THR A 56 -7.08 16.39 16.34
CA THR A 56 -6.56 16.01 17.66
C THR A 56 -7.68 15.59 18.62
N ARG A 57 -8.82 16.31 18.57
CA ARG A 57 -9.99 16.03 19.39
C ARG A 57 -10.72 14.76 18.96
N VAL A 58 -10.86 14.54 17.65
CA VAL A 58 -11.66 13.43 17.09
C VAL A 58 -10.85 12.12 16.98
N PHE A 59 -9.57 12.19 16.59
CA PHE A 59 -8.73 11.03 16.32
C PHE A 59 -7.55 10.86 17.30
N GLY A 60 -7.42 11.76 18.28
CA GLY A 60 -6.42 11.68 19.35
C GLY A 60 -5.12 12.47 19.08
N LYS A 61 -4.17 12.39 20.03
CA LYS A 61 -3.00 13.28 20.13
C LYS A 61 -2.04 13.29 18.93
N ARG A 62 -2.09 12.27 18.08
CA ARG A 62 -1.21 12.13 16.90
C ARG A 62 -2.04 11.52 15.76
N PRO A 63 -2.90 12.31 15.10
CA PRO A 63 -3.71 11.80 13.99
C PRO A 63 -2.79 11.36 12.85
N LEU A 64 -3.06 10.18 12.31
CA LEU A 64 -2.37 9.60 11.16
C LEU A 64 -3.40 9.24 10.11
N VAL A 65 -3.08 9.45 8.84
CA VAL A 65 -3.95 8.99 7.74
C VAL A 65 -3.67 7.52 7.40
N PRO A 66 -4.67 6.78 6.88
CA PRO A 66 -6.05 7.21 6.65
C PRO A 66 -6.82 7.44 7.95
N MET A 67 -7.67 8.48 7.98
CA MET A 67 -8.68 8.66 9.02
C MET A 67 -10.05 8.53 8.37
N ILE A 68 -11.02 7.97 9.10
CA ILE A 68 -12.38 7.82 8.61
C ILE A 68 -13.35 8.48 9.59
N GLU A 69 -14.21 9.34 9.06
CA GLU A 69 -15.36 9.88 9.78
C GLU A 69 -16.64 9.32 9.14
N ALA A 70 -17.45 8.66 9.96
CA ALA A 70 -18.77 8.21 9.57
C ALA A 70 -19.80 9.31 9.86
N PRO A 71 -20.90 9.39 9.11
CA PRO A 71 -21.96 10.36 9.38
C PRO A 71 -22.58 10.10 10.77
N ASP A 72 -22.70 11.15 11.58
CA ASP A 72 -23.18 11.13 12.97
C ASP A 72 -24.72 11.04 13.05
N ASP A 73 -25.30 10.12 12.27
CA ASP A 73 -26.72 9.82 12.25
C ASP A 73 -26.92 8.43 12.87
N GLN A 74 -27.74 8.34 13.92
CA GLN A 74 -28.06 7.07 14.59
C GLN A 74 -28.62 6.00 13.64
N THR A 75 -29.19 6.39 12.50
CA THR A 75 -29.65 5.46 11.45
C THR A 75 -28.51 4.84 10.64
N CYS A 76 -27.28 5.35 10.78
CA CYS A 76 -26.07 4.92 10.09
C CYS A 76 -25.10 4.13 11.00
N ALA A 77 -25.53 3.62 12.15
CA ALA A 77 -24.68 2.87 13.09
C ALA A 77 -23.93 1.70 12.43
N ALA A 78 -24.57 0.99 11.49
CA ALA A 78 -23.95 -0.07 10.70
C ALA A 78 -22.82 0.46 9.77
N LEU A 79 -23.01 1.63 9.16
CA LEU A 79 -21.96 2.28 8.34
C LEU A 79 -20.78 2.71 9.20
N GLN A 80 -21.03 3.15 10.45
CA GLN A 80 -19.97 3.55 11.38
C GLN A 80 -19.13 2.35 11.85
N GLU A 81 -19.76 1.22 12.17
CA GLU A 81 -19.05 -0.01 12.52
C GLU A 81 -18.19 -0.52 11.35
N GLN A 82 -18.75 -0.49 10.14
CA GLN A 82 -18.06 -0.89 8.91
C GLN A 82 -16.89 0.03 8.55
N ALA A 83 -17.07 1.34 8.73
CA ALA A 83 -16.03 2.36 8.58
C ALA A 83 -14.87 2.14 9.57
N LEU A 84 -15.18 1.86 10.84
CA LEU A 84 -14.16 1.56 11.86
C LEU A 84 -13.38 0.28 11.51
N ALA A 85 -14.05 -0.73 10.96
CA ALA A 85 -13.37 -1.96 10.51
C ALA A 85 -12.46 -1.72 9.29
N ALA A 86 -12.87 -0.87 8.35
CA ALA A 86 -12.05 -0.45 7.20
C ALA A 86 -10.82 0.40 7.62
N SER A 87 -10.98 1.28 8.62
CA SER A 87 -9.88 2.05 9.21
C SER A 87 -8.90 1.16 9.97
N SER A 88 -9.41 0.19 10.73
CA SER A 88 -8.62 -0.78 11.48
C SER A 88 -7.78 -1.69 10.58
N SER A 89 -8.24 -1.94 9.36
CA SER A 89 -7.50 -2.72 8.36
C SER A 89 -6.20 -2.02 7.90
N ALA A 90 -6.21 -0.68 7.86
CA ALA A 90 -5.05 0.14 7.48
C ALA A 90 -4.19 0.63 8.64
N SER A 91 -4.73 0.69 9.85
CA SER A 91 -3.99 1.03 11.06
C SER A 91 -3.26 -0.21 11.61
N GLN A 92 -2.21 -0.02 12.40
CA GLN A 92 -1.56 -1.15 13.08
C GLN A 92 -2.58 -1.81 14.04
N GLY A 93 -2.45 -3.13 14.24
CA GLY A 93 -3.35 -3.89 15.11
C GLY A 93 -3.63 -3.15 16.42
N HIS A 94 -4.91 -2.84 16.66
CA HIS A 94 -5.33 -2.37 17.96
C HIS A 94 -5.30 -3.55 18.92
N GLU A 95 -4.60 -3.35 20.03
CA GLU A 95 -4.52 -4.19 21.24
C GLU A 95 -5.88 -4.44 21.92
N ASN A 96 -6.99 -3.97 21.33
CA ASN A 96 -8.34 -4.13 21.85
C ASN A 96 -9.14 -5.09 20.97
N GLY A 97 -8.77 -6.37 21.01
CA GLY A 97 -9.57 -7.60 20.90
C GLY A 97 -10.72 -7.82 19.89
N ASN A 98 -11.35 -6.81 19.30
CA ASN A 98 -12.73 -6.91 18.80
C ASN A 98 -13.00 -6.27 17.44
N LEU A 99 -12.06 -6.26 16.48
CA LEU A 99 -12.40 -5.89 15.11
C LEU A 99 -11.77 -6.85 14.10
N HIS A 100 -12.62 -7.73 13.56
CA HIS A 100 -12.33 -8.54 12.38
C HIS A 100 -12.50 -7.65 11.15
N SER A 101 -11.49 -7.56 10.29
CA SER A 101 -11.71 -6.94 8.98
C SER A 101 -12.81 -7.75 8.27
N PRO A 102 -13.94 -7.15 7.86
CA PRO A 102 -15.04 -7.84 7.19
C PRO A 102 -14.68 -8.31 5.78
N PHE A 103 -13.43 -8.07 5.35
CA PHE A 103 -12.98 -8.34 4.01
C PHE A 103 -12.72 -9.84 3.80
N VAL A 104 -13.75 -10.54 3.30
CA VAL A 104 -13.62 -11.88 2.71
C VAL A 104 -13.84 -11.76 1.21
N PRO A 105 -12.93 -12.29 0.37
CA PRO A 105 -13.03 -12.08 -1.07
C PRO A 105 -14.25 -12.76 -1.70
N GLU A 106 -14.60 -13.98 -1.29
CA GLU A 106 -15.61 -14.80 -2.00
C GLU A 106 -17.02 -14.75 -1.42
N ARG A 107 -17.19 -14.17 -0.23
CA ARG A 107 -18.45 -14.16 0.50
C ARG A 107 -18.78 -12.73 0.90
N SER A 108 -20.08 -12.44 0.98
CA SER A 108 -20.47 -11.21 1.69
C SER A 108 -19.96 -11.28 3.13
N ALA A 109 -19.65 -10.13 3.72
CA ALA A 109 -19.18 -10.08 5.11
C ALA A 109 -20.14 -10.77 6.10
N SER A 110 -21.44 -10.79 5.79
CA SER A 110 -22.50 -11.48 6.55
C SER A 110 -22.50 -13.01 6.41
N GLU A 111 -21.85 -13.56 5.40
CA GLU A 111 -21.78 -15.01 5.11
C GLU A 111 -20.43 -15.63 5.48
N ALA A 112 -19.43 -14.79 5.80
CA ALA A 112 -18.10 -15.23 6.17
C ALA A 112 -18.08 -15.80 7.60
N SER A 113 -17.39 -16.93 7.79
CA SER A 113 -17.15 -17.42 9.15
C SER A 113 -16.11 -16.52 9.85
N ILE A 114 -16.18 -16.45 11.19
CA ILE A 114 -15.15 -15.76 11.99
C ILE A 114 -13.75 -16.34 11.72
N SER A 115 -13.66 -17.64 11.40
CA SER A 115 -12.38 -18.29 11.05
C SER A 115 -11.80 -17.73 9.75
N ASP A 116 -12.63 -17.57 8.71
CA ASP A 116 -12.22 -17.06 7.41
C ASP A 116 -11.72 -15.61 7.52
N LEU A 117 -12.48 -14.79 8.26
CA LEU A 117 -12.14 -13.40 8.56
C LEU A 117 -10.79 -13.29 9.30
N ARG A 118 -10.54 -14.17 10.28
CA ARG A 118 -9.27 -14.22 11.02
C ARG A 118 -8.11 -14.68 10.16
N ALA A 119 -8.31 -15.68 9.30
CA ALA A 119 -7.26 -16.17 8.41
C ALA A 119 -6.79 -15.08 7.43
N GLY A 120 -7.75 -14.39 6.78
CA GLY A 120 -7.46 -13.26 5.90
C GLY A 120 -6.77 -12.11 6.63
N ALA A 121 -7.26 -11.73 7.81
CA ALA A 121 -6.66 -10.67 8.63
C ALA A 121 -5.23 -11.03 9.08
N ASN A 122 -4.99 -12.27 9.51
CA ASN A 122 -3.66 -12.74 9.92
C ASN A 122 -2.67 -12.74 8.76
N TRP A 123 -3.09 -13.18 7.58
CA TRP A 123 -2.25 -13.16 6.39
C TRP A 123 -1.91 -11.73 5.97
N ALA A 124 -2.89 -10.83 5.93
CA ALA A 124 -2.66 -9.42 5.66
C ALA A 124 -1.74 -8.77 6.71
N HIS A 125 -1.89 -9.12 7.98
CA HIS A 125 -1.01 -8.66 9.06
C HIS A 125 0.44 -9.11 8.84
N LEU A 126 0.63 -10.40 8.48
CA LEU A 126 1.95 -10.93 8.16
C LEU A 126 2.59 -10.23 6.97
N LEU A 127 1.85 -10.02 5.86
CA LEU A 127 2.36 -9.27 4.71
C LEU A 127 2.65 -7.82 5.08
N LYS A 128 1.79 -7.20 5.89
CA LYS A 128 1.98 -5.82 6.31
C LYS A 128 3.21 -5.66 7.20
N ARG A 129 3.52 -6.61 8.11
CA ARG A 129 4.69 -6.58 9.01
C ARG A 129 5.96 -7.12 8.37
N GLY A 130 5.88 -8.28 7.73
CA GLY A 130 6.98 -9.01 7.11
C GLY A 130 7.37 -8.50 5.73
N LEU A 131 6.44 -7.89 4.98
CA LEU A 131 6.72 -7.22 3.71
C LEU A 131 6.57 -5.69 3.79
N GLY A 132 6.28 -5.07 4.96
CA GLY A 132 6.82 -3.73 5.23
C GLY A 132 6.19 -2.76 6.27
N ASN A 133 6.14 -1.49 5.84
CA ASN A 133 5.65 -0.22 6.43
C ASN A 133 6.02 0.22 7.85
N SER A 134 6.48 -0.63 8.77
CA SER A 134 6.69 -0.20 10.16
C SER A 134 7.92 -0.76 10.85
N GLU A 135 8.61 -1.71 10.22
CA GLU A 135 9.87 -2.24 10.73
C GLU A 135 11.01 -1.85 9.77
N SER A 136 12.00 -1.12 10.28
CA SER A 136 13.14 -0.60 9.52
C SER A 136 14.01 -1.68 8.87
N ARG A 137 13.82 -2.95 9.22
CA ARG A 137 14.55 -4.10 8.66
C ARG A 137 13.92 -4.63 7.37
N TRP A 138 12.69 -4.21 7.05
CA TRP A 138 11.91 -4.66 5.90
C TRP A 138 11.41 -3.50 5.02
N SER A 139 11.88 -2.28 5.27
CA SER A 139 11.45 -1.04 4.59
C SER A 139 12.14 -0.75 3.25
N TRP A 140 12.80 -1.73 2.61
CA TRP A 140 13.54 -1.57 1.34
C TRP A 140 12.77 -0.79 0.27
N HIS A 141 11.48 -1.11 0.11
CA HIS A 141 10.60 -0.45 -0.85
C HIS A 141 10.42 1.05 -0.53
N PHE A 142 10.26 1.40 0.75
CA PHE A 142 10.20 2.80 1.19
C PHE A 142 11.57 3.48 1.07
N GLU A 143 12.66 2.84 1.47
CA GLU A 143 14.02 3.40 1.40
C GLU A 143 14.42 3.75 -0.03
N LEU A 144 14.04 2.88 -0.98
CA LEU A 144 14.27 3.08 -2.41
C LEU A 144 13.50 4.29 -2.97
N LEU A 145 12.24 4.45 -2.53
CA LEU A 145 11.31 5.49 -3.00
C LEU A 145 11.37 6.80 -2.20
N ALA A 146 11.92 6.80 -0.99
CA ALA A 146 11.92 7.95 -0.09
C ALA A 146 12.47 9.23 -0.75
N PRO A 147 13.53 9.20 -1.59
CA PRO A 147 13.96 10.38 -2.33
C PRO A 147 12.89 10.93 -3.29
N ALA A 148 12.19 10.06 -4.03
CA ALA A 148 11.13 10.46 -4.95
C ALA A 148 9.89 10.98 -4.19
N ILE A 149 9.51 10.30 -3.10
CA ILE A 149 8.46 10.76 -2.18
C ILE A 149 8.77 12.18 -1.69
N ALA A 150 9.98 12.43 -1.19
CA ALA A 150 10.39 13.75 -0.73
C ALA A 150 10.36 14.81 -1.84
N ALA A 151 10.75 14.45 -3.06
CA ALA A 151 10.76 15.34 -4.21
C ALA A 151 9.34 15.80 -4.61
N ASN A 152 8.33 14.96 -4.40
CA ASN A 152 6.94 15.26 -4.75
C ASN A 152 6.17 15.97 -3.63
N MET A 153 6.64 15.91 -2.38
CA MET A 153 6.00 16.59 -1.25
C MET A 153 6.07 18.12 -1.36
N ASP A 154 5.04 18.79 -0.84
CA ASP A 154 5.04 20.24 -0.57
C ASP A 154 6.31 20.69 0.19
N PRO A 155 6.91 21.86 -0.11
CA PRO A 155 8.15 22.30 0.52
C PRO A 155 8.15 22.30 2.06
N ARG A 156 7.03 22.66 2.70
CA ARG A 156 6.92 22.68 4.17
C ARG A 156 6.95 21.27 4.74
N VAL A 157 6.19 20.35 4.12
CA VAL A 157 6.14 18.94 4.51
C VAL A 157 7.48 18.25 4.22
N ARG A 158 8.09 18.53 3.08
CA ARG A 158 9.40 18.02 2.64
C ARG A 158 10.49 18.34 3.65
N THR A 159 10.48 19.55 4.22
CA THR A 159 11.47 19.97 5.22
C THR A 159 11.40 19.10 6.47
N PHE A 160 10.20 18.89 7.01
CA PHE A 160 9.99 17.97 8.13
C PHE A 160 10.32 16.51 7.75
N PHE A 161 9.89 16.06 6.57
CA PHE A 161 10.14 14.69 6.12
C PHE A 161 11.63 14.33 6.05
N LYS A 162 12.50 15.31 5.75
CA LYS A 162 13.95 15.15 5.68
C LYS A 162 14.68 15.45 7.00
N SER A 163 13.97 15.88 8.04
CA SER A 163 14.59 16.35 9.27
C SER A 163 15.04 15.20 10.19
N ASP A 164 15.94 15.53 11.11
CA ASP A 164 16.36 14.64 12.19
C ASP A 164 15.22 14.36 13.18
N GLU A 165 14.23 15.26 13.29
CA GLU A 165 13.04 15.03 14.10
C GLU A 165 12.23 13.84 13.56
N LYS A 166 12.13 13.69 12.23
CA LYS A 166 11.39 12.59 11.60
C LYS A 166 12.18 11.29 11.48
N ASN A 167 13.48 11.39 11.20
CA ASN A 167 14.33 10.24 10.81
C ASN A 167 15.38 9.87 11.86
N GLY A 168 15.49 10.63 12.95
CA GLY A 168 16.62 10.55 13.88
C GLY A 168 17.87 11.24 13.33
N LYS A 169 18.86 11.43 14.20
CA LYS A 169 20.09 12.18 13.88
C LYS A 169 20.81 11.63 12.64
N GLY A 170 20.89 12.44 11.59
CA GLY A 170 21.49 12.11 10.30
C GLY A 170 20.77 11.00 9.53
N GLY A 171 19.53 10.69 9.91
CA GLY A 171 18.77 9.56 9.35
C GLY A 171 18.52 9.70 7.86
N TRP A 172 18.22 10.92 7.40
CA TRP A 172 18.01 11.19 5.98
C TRP A 172 19.29 10.95 5.15
N GLN A 173 20.45 11.40 5.62
CA GLN A 173 21.72 11.21 4.95
C GLN A 173 22.11 9.73 4.91
N LYS A 174 21.85 8.98 6.00
CA LYS A 174 22.04 7.52 6.04
C LYS A 174 21.15 6.82 5.00
N LEU A 175 19.87 7.18 4.92
CA LEU A 175 18.96 6.67 3.89
C LEU A 175 19.49 6.95 2.49
N LEU A 176 19.94 8.19 2.24
CA LEU A 176 20.55 8.56 0.96
C LEU A 176 21.90 7.88 0.71
N ALA A 177 22.53 7.26 1.70
CA ALA A 177 23.81 6.55 1.52
C ALA A 177 23.63 5.09 1.10
N LEU A 178 22.44 4.51 1.26
CA LEU A 178 22.14 3.12 0.90
C LEU A 178 22.33 2.88 -0.61
N ASP A 179 22.91 1.73 -0.97
CA ASP A 179 23.13 1.34 -2.36
C ASP A 179 21.80 1.11 -3.10
N ARG A 180 21.57 1.83 -4.20
CA ARG A 180 20.28 1.76 -4.91
C ARG A 180 20.09 0.44 -5.66
N GLY A 181 21.17 -0.18 -6.13
CA GLY A 181 21.12 -1.45 -6.84
C GLY A 181 20.68 -2.56 -5.91
N GLU A 182 21.24 -2.60 -4.71
CA GLU A 182 20.88 -3.55 -3.66
C GLU A 182 19.47 -3.31 -3.12
N LEU A 183 19.07 -2.06 -2.92
CA LEU A 183 17.69 -1.72 -2.53
C LEU A 183 16.68 -2.20 -3.59
N LEU A 184 16.97 -1.99 -4.88
CA LEU A 184 16.13 -2.46 -5.98
C LEU A 184 16.08 -4.00 -6.04
N ALA A 185 17.22 -4.67 -5.91
CA ALA A 185 17.30 -6.13 -5.88
C ALA A 185 16.48 -6.73 -4.73
N ARG A 186 16.64 -6.20 -3.51
CA ARG A 186 15.88 -6.67 -2.33
C ARG A 186 14.39 -6.40 -2.47
N THR A 187 14.03 -5.23 -3.02
CA THR A 187 12.64 -4.88 -3.28
C THR A 187 12.00 -5.79 -4.31
N ARG A 188 12.70 -6.15 -5.39
CA ARG A 188 12.21 -7.13 -6.37
C ARG A 188 12.09 -8.52 -5.73
N ARG A 189 13.12 -8.98 -5.02
CA ARG A 189 13.15 -10.31 -4.38
C ARG A 189 12.01 -10.54 -3.40
N SER A 190 11.59 -9.52 -2.68
CA SER A 190 10.46 -9.63 -1.75
C SER A 190 9.12 -9.90 -2.46
N LEU A 191 9.01 -9.63 -3.76
CA LEU A 191 7.83 -9.93 -4.58
C LEU A 191 7.82 -11.36 -5.14
N ARG A 192 8.93 -12.10 -5.06
CA ARG A 192 9.04 -13.45 -5.62
C ARG A 192 8.00 -14.43 -5.08
N PRO A 193 7.68 -14.47 -3.77
CA PRO A 193 6.61 -15.35 -3.27
C PRO A 193 5.23 -15.00 -3.86
N ILE A 194 4.97 -13.71 -4.09
CA ILE A 194 3.72 -13.21 -4.66
C ILE A 194 3.62 -13.59 -6.14
N SER A 195 4.68 -13.36 -6.92
CA SER A 195 4.76 -13.79 -8.31
C SER A 195 4.59 -15.31 -8.44
N HIS A 196 5.22 -16.08 -7.54
CA HIS A 196 5.08 -17.54 -7.52
C HIS A 196 3.63 -17.96 -7.27
N HIS A 197 2.92 -17.32 -6.34
CA HIS A 197 1.50 -17.55 -6.08
C HIS A 197 0.63 -17.36 -7.33
N PHE A 198 0.88 -16.33 -8.14
CA PHE A 198 0.11 -16.08 -9.37
C PHE A 198 0.53 -16.93 -10.57
N SER A 199 1.64 -17.65 -10.46
CA SER A 199 2.19 -18.46 -11.56
C SER A 199 1.97 -19.96 -11.36
N ASN A 200 1.50 -20.37 -10.19
CA ASN A 200 1.37 -21.78 -9.82
C ASN A 200 -0.03 -22.06 -9.26
N PRO A 201 -0.60 -23.24 -9.53
CA PRO A 201 -1.83 -23.67 -8.88
C PRO A 201 -1.66 -23.71 -7.36
N VAL A 202 -2.73 -23.39 -6.63
CA VAL A 202 -2.71 -23.45 -5.17
C VAL A 202 -2.61 -24.92 -4.74
N PRO A 203 -1.65 -25.29 -3.86
CA PRO A 203 -1.59 -26.64 -3.32
C PRO A 203 -2.92 -27.01 -2.65
N PHE A 204 -3.42 -28.21 -2.90
CA PHE A 204 -4.67 -28.73 -2.32
C PHE A 204 -5.96 -28.01 -2.78
N SER A 205 -5.90 -27.26 -3.88
CA SER A 205 -7.08 -26.77 -4.60
C SER A 205 -7.52 -27.80 -5.65
N ASP A 206 -8.83 -28.01 -5.79
CA ASP A 206 -9.40 -28.78 -6.91
C ASP A 206 -9.29 -28.01 -8.25
N ASP A 207 -9.00 -26.72 -8.19
CA ASP A 207 -8.79 -25.86 -9.35
C ASP A 207 -7.33 -25.92 -9.82
N SER A 208 -7.16 -26.28 -11.10
CA SER A 208 -5.85 -26.34 -11.76
C SER A 208 -5.33 -24.97 -12.21
N ALA A 209 -6.16 -23.93 -12.18
CA ALA A 209 -5.76 -22.58 -12.55
C ALA A 209 -4.98 -21.89 -11.42
N PRO A 210 -3.93 -21.10 -11.73
CA PRO A 210 -3.34 -20.19 -10.76
C PRO A 210 -4.38 -19.17 -10.26
N PRO A 211 -4.33 -18.82 -8.97
CA PRO A 211 -5.25 -17.86 -8.37
C PRO A 211 -5.06 -16.46 -8.99
N LEU A 212 -6.14 -15.69 -9.14
CA LEU A 212 -6.05 -14.32 -9.67
C LEU A 212 -5.66 -13.29 -8.61
N PHE A 213 -5.87 -13.58 -7.32
CA PHE A 213 -5.65 -12.71 -6.16
C PHE A 213 -5.01 -13.46 -4.98
N LEU A 214 -4.51 -12.72 -3.99
CA LEU A 214 -3.70 -13.28 -2.89
C LEU A 214 -4.51 -14.10 -1.87
N GLN A 215 -5.78 -13.77 -1.67
CA GLN A 215 -6.65 -14.43 -0.69
C GLN A 215 -7.79 -15.24 -1.33
N SER A 216 -7.98 -15.13 -2.65
CA SER A 216 -9.00 -15.87 -3.38
C SER A 216 -8.58 -16.09 -4.83
N PRO A 217 -9.07 -17.16 -5.47
CA PRO A 217 -8.89 -17.39 -6.88
C PRO A 217 -9.57 -16.33 -7.77
N THR A 218 -10.62 -15.63 -7.32
CA THR A 218 -11.47 -14.83 -8.21
C THR A 218 -11.73 -13.38 -7.79
N ARG A 219 -11.48 -13.01 -6.53
CA ARG A 219 -11.74 -11.65 -6.02
C ARG A 219 -10.58 -11.11 -5.17
N PRO A 220 -10.32 -9.79 -5.18
CA PRO A 220 -9.28 -9.21 -4.34
C PRO A 220 -9.62 -9.35 -2.86
N GLY A 221 -8.60 -9.51 -2.03
CA GLY A 221 -8.67 -9.57 -0.56
C GLY A 221 -7.83 -8.50 0.13
N LEU A 222 -7.79 -8.53 1.46
CA LEU A 222 -7.07 -7.53 2.27
C LEU A 222 -5.57 -7.57 1.99
N SER A 223 -5.04 -8.75 1.74
CA SER A 223 -3.66 -8.92 1.29
C SER A 223 -3.39 -8.23 -0.04
N ASP A 224 -4.31 -8.32 -1.00
CA ASP A 224 -4.19 -7.61 -2.28
C ASP A 224 -4.14 -6.10 -2.05
N ALA A 225 -5.00 -5.58 -1.16
CA ALA A 225 -5.01 -4.16 -0.81
C ALA A 225 -3.69 -3.68 -0.17
N VAL A 226 -3.10 -4.49 0.71
CA VAL A 226 -1.81 -4.19 1.35
C VAL A 226 -0.68 -4.12 0.32
N ILE A 227 -0.59 -5.09 -0.60
CA ILE A 227 0.46 -5.13 -1.61
C ILE A 227 0.22 -4.07 -2.69
N PHE A 228 -1.02 -3.89 -3.12
CA PHE A 228 -1.39 -2.87 -4.10
C PHE A 228 -1.10 -1.46 -3.63
N GLY A 229 -1.29 -1.17 -2.33
CA GLY A 229 -0.90 0.11 -1.76
C GLY A 229 0.59 0.45 -1.99
N ARG A 230 1.48 -0.55 -2.09
CA ARG A 230 2.90 -0.34 -2.44
C ARG A 230 3.08 -0.01 -3.91
N TYR A 231 2.42 -0.77 -4.78
CA TYR A 231 2.43 -0.50 -6.22
C TYR A 231 1.92 0.91 -6.51
N ALA A 232 0.79 1.28 -5.91
CA ALA A 232 0.20 2.59 -6.08
C ALA A 232 1.11 3.69 -5.53
N MET A 233 1.78 3.47 -4.39
CA MET A 233 2.79 4.39 -3.87
C MET A 233 3.94 4.60 -4.86
N SER A 234 4.55 3.54 -5.40
CA SER A 234 5.65 3.66 -6.35
C SER A 234 5.17 4.32 -7.66
N ALA A 235 4.01 3.91 -8.17
CA ALA A 235 3.43 4.46 -9.40
C ALA A 235 3.11 5.95 -9.29
N ALA A 236 2.61 6.39 -8.13
CA ALA A 236 2.29 7.79 -7.84
C ALA A 236 3.52 8.67 -7.64
N THR A 237 4.68 8.08 -7.28
CA THR A 237 5.86 8.85 -6.86
C THR A 237 6.99 8.84 -7.88
N ASP A 238 7.23 7.71 -8.54
CA ASP A 238 8.22 7.56 -9.60
C ASP A 238 7.79 6.40 -10.51
N SER A 239 7.11 6.73 -11.62
CA SER A 239 6.56 5.74 -12.53
C SER A 239 7.63 4.87 -13.20
N ALA A 240 8.84 5.41 -13.42
CA ALA A 240 9.95 4.67 -14.02
C ALA A 240 10.52 3.65 -13.03
N LEU A 241 10.74 4.06 -11.78
CA LEU A 241 11.15 3.17 -10.70
C LEU A 241 10.06 2.15 -10.35
N SER A 242 8.78 2.54 -10.41
CA SER A 242 7.66 1.60 -10.26
C SER A 242 7.75 0.48 -11.29
N LYS A 243 7.95 0.83 -12.58
CA LYS A 243 8.16 -0.19 -13.62
C LYS A 243 9.39 -1.06 -13.33
N ALA A 244 10.51 -0.47 -12.90
CA ALA A 244 11.70 -1.23 -12.53
C ALA A 244 11.46 -2.21 -11.37
N ILE A 245 10.61 -1.87 -10.40
CA ILE A 245 10.28 -2.75 -9.26
C ILE A 245 9.33 -3.87 -9.68
N TRP A 246 8.27 -3.53 -10.42
CA TRP A 246 7.12 -4.42 -10.61
C TRP A 246 7.12 -5.17 -11.95
N ALA A 247 7.97 -4.80 -12.90
CA ALA A 247 8.05 -5.47 -14.20
C ALA A 247 8.44 -6.95 -14.05
N GLU A 248 7.76 -7.78 -14.84
CA GLU A 248 8.02 -9.22 -14.92
C GLU A 248 9.41 -9.51 -15.51
N ASP A 249 9.84 -8.71 -16.48
CA ASP A 249 11.17 -8.77 -17.11
C ASP A 249 12.21 -8.03 -16.25
N PRO A 250 13.25 -8.70 -15.71
CA PRO A 250 14.31 -8.06 -14.93
C PRO A 250 15.15 -7.05 -15.73
N LYS A 251 15.16 -7.12 -17.06
CA LYS A 251 15.88 -6.17 -17.91
C LYS A 251 15.43 -4.73 -17.66
N VAL A 252 14.14 -4.52 -17.41
CA VAL A 252 13.56 -3.19 -17.09
C VAL A 252 14.22 -2.60 -15.84
N ALA A 253 14.52 -3.45 -14.84
CA ALA A 253 15.18 -3.03 -13.61
C ALA A 253 16.65 -2.65 -13.86
N ARG A 254 17.36 -3.42 -14.69
CA ARG A 254 18.75 -3.12 -15.11
C ARG A 254 18.84 -1.81 -15.89
N GLU A 255 17.95 -1.62 -16.87
CA GLU A 255 17.89 -0.40 -17.69
C GLU A 255 17.63 0.84 -16.82
N TRP A 256 16.67 0.75 -15.88
CA TRP A 256 16.41 1.83 -14.94
C TRP A 256 17.63 2.12 -14.07
N PHE A 257 18.30 1.09 -13.53
CA PHE A 257 19.48 1.29 -12.69
C PHE A 257 20.62 1.93 -13.48
N ALA A 258 20.91 1.46 -14.70
CA ALA A 258 21.93 2.03 -15.56
C ALA A 258 21.70 3.53 -15.82
N ALA A 259 20.44 3.93 -16.02
CA ALA A 259 20.06 5.33 -16.27
C ALA A 259 20.04 6.21 -15.01
N ASN A 260 19.83 5.63 -13.82
CA ASN A 260 19.56 6.37 -12.58
C ASN A 260 20.54 6.10 -11.44
N ARG A 261 21.61 5.32 -11.68
CA ARG A 261 22.64 5.05 -10.68
C ARG A 261 23.36 6.32 -10.30
N ARG A 262 23.73 6.42 -9.02
CA ARG A 262 24.57 7.50 -8.51
C ARG A 262 26.04 7.10 -8.65
N PRO A 263 26.97 8.07 -8.69
CA PRO A 263 28.40 7.77 -8.78
C PRO A 263 28.96 6.88 -7.67
N LYS A 264 28.29 6.83 -6.51
CA LYS A 264 28.67 6.05 -5.34
C LYS A 264 27.99 4.68 -5.24
N ASP A 265 27.01 4.41 -6.11
CA ASP A 265 26.32 3.12 -6.12
C ASP A 265 27.26 2.08 -6.74
N ALA A 266 27.23 0.86 -6.22
CA ALA A 266 28.00 -0.24 -6.76
C ALA A 266 27.54 -0.54 -8.19
N GLU A 267 28.48 -0.92 -9.07
CA GLU A 267 28.12 -1.37 -10.40
C GLU A 267 27.42 -2.73 -10.32
N LEU A 268 26.40 -2.93 -11.15
CA LEU A 268 25.78 -4.25 -11.27
C LEU A 268 26.74 -5.19 -12.03
N PRO A 269 26.69 -6.50 -11.73
CA PRO A 269 27.32 -7.51 -12.57
C PRO A 269 26.95 -7.33 -14.04
N PHE A 270 27.95 -7.38 -14.93
CA PHE A 270 27.74 -7.27 -16.37
C PHE A 270 26.95 -8.45 -16.93
N VAL A 271 27.13 -9.63 -16.35
CA VAL A 271 26.46 -10.85 -16.76
C VAL A 271 25.02 -10.86 -16.24
N GLU A 272 24.08 -11.11 -17.13
CA GLU A 272 22.65 -11.30 -16.80
C GLU A 272 22.47 -12.57 -15.96
N GLY A 273 21.66 -12.48 -14.91
CA GLY A 273 21.42 -13.55 -13.93
C GLY A 273 22.37 -13.52 -12.72
N GLU A 274 23.47 -12.77 -12.77
CA GLU A 274 24.41 -12.65 -11.64
C GLU A 274 24.04 -11.55 -10.64
N TRP A 275 23.19 -10.60 -11.03
CA TRP A 275 22.64 -9.63 -10.09
C TRP A 275 21.46 -10.22 -9.35
N ASP A 276 21.42 -10.09 -8.02
CA ASP A 276 20.32 -10.56 -7.17
C ASP A 276 18.92 -10.01 -7.58
N GLY A 277 18.87 -8.92 -8.35
CA GLY A 277 17.63 -8.36 -8.89
C GLY A 277 17.16 -8.97 -10.21
N ASP A 278 17.96 -9.84 -10.84
CA ASP A 278 17.65 -10.57 -12.08
C ASP A 278 16.69 -11.73 -11.85
N ILE A 279 15.53 -11.38 -11.32
CA ILE A 279 14.45 -12.33 -11.10
C ILE A 279 13.31 -11.98 -12.02
N ALA A 280 12.80 -13.00 -12.71
CA ALA A 280 11.53 -12.90 -13.39
C ALA A 280 10.40 -12.85 -12.36
N LEU A 281 9.40 -12.02 -12.62
CA LEU A 281 8.23 -11.86 -11.74
C LEU A 281 6.91 -12.11 -12.49
N PRO A 282 6.73 -13.29 -13.11
CA PRO A 282 5.52 -13.62 -13.87
C PRO A 282 4.24 -13.49 -13.03
N GLY A 283 3.15 -13.12 -13.68
CA GLY A 283 1.81 -13.02 -13.10
C GLY A 283 1.55 -11.72 -12.32
N LEU A 284 2.59 -10.92 -12.02
CA LEU A 284 2.43 -9.64 -11.32
C LEU A 284 1.69 -8.62 -12.18
N GLN A 285 1.99 -8.53 -13.49
CA GLN A 285 1.35 -7.51 -14.33
C GLN A 285 -0.15 -7.76 -14.43
N GLY A 286 -0.54 -9.02 -14.67
CA GLY A 286 -1.95 -9.40 -14.71
C GLY A 286 -2.67 -9.12 -13.38
N TRP A 287 -2.01 -9.36 -12.24
CA TRP A 287 -2.57 -9.01 -10.94
C TRP A 287 -2.73 -7.49 -10.75
N ILE A 288 -1.73 -6.70 -11.12
CA ILE A 288 -1.77 -5.23 -11.08
C ILE A 288 -2.96 -4.70 -11.90
N ASP A 289 -3.14 -5.22 -13.12
CA ASP A 289 -4.21 -4.79 -14.03
C ASP A 289 -5.59 -5.08 -13.41
N ARG A 290 -5.77 -6.27 -12.83
CA ARG A 290 -7.02 -6.67 -12.17
C ARG A 290 -7.34 -5.82 -10.94
N VAL A 291 -6.37 -5.61 -10.05
CA VAL A 291 -6.62 -4.80 -8.84
C VAL A 291 -6.83 -3.33 -9.20
N SER A 292 -6.10 -2.80 -10.20
CA SER A 292 -6.31 -1.44 -10.70
C SER A 292 -7.71 -1.26 -11.27
N ALA A 293 -8.21 -2.25 -12.02
CA ALA A 293 -9.56 -2.20 -12.58
C ALA A 293 -10.65 -2.11 -11.50
N VAL A 294 -10.40 -2.59 -10.28
CA VAL A 294 -11.29 -2.42 -9.11
C VAL A 294 -11.03 -1.08 -8.42
N ALA A 295 -9.76 -0.73 -8.20
CA ALA A 295 -9.33 0.45 -7.47
C ALA A 295 -9.81 1.79 -8.06
N PHE A 296 -10.00 1.82 -9.38
CA PHE A 296 -10.35 3.01 -10.15
C PHE A 296 -11.80 3.02 -10.66
N GLN A 297 -12.67 2.10 -10.20
CA GLN A 297 -14.09 2.20 -10.52
C GLN A 297 -14.71 3.42 -9.82
N PRO A 298 -15.63 4.14 -10.49
CA PRO A 298 -16.38 5.21 -9.83
C PRO A 298 -17.23 4.61 -8.69
N PRO A 299 -17.31 5.28 -7.52
CA PRO A 299 -18.14 4.82 -6.41
C PRO A 299 -19.60 4.62 -6.87
N GLY A 300 -20.16 3.42 -6.67
CA GLY A 300 -21.53 3.07 -7.02
C GLY A 300 -21.74 2.34 -8.36
N ALA A 301 -20.67 1.85 -9.00
CA ALA A 301 -20.75 1.03 -10.22
C ALA A 301 -20.84 -0.50 -9.98
N LEU A 302 -20.98 -0.93 -8.71
CA LEU A 302 -21.11 -2.34 -8.28
C LEU A 302 -22.46 -2.60 -7.60
#